data_AF-A0A831WNF3-F1
#
_entry.id   AF-A0A831WNF3-F1
#
_cell.length_a   1.000
_cell.length_b   1.000
_cell.length_c   1.000
_cell.angle_alpha   90.00
_cell.angle_beta   90.00
_cell.angle_gamma   90.00
#
_symmetry.space_group_name_H-M   'P 1'
#
loop_
_entity.id
_entity.type
_entity.pdbx_description
1 polymer ?
#
loop_
_entity_poly.entity_id
_entity_poly.type
_entity_poly.pdbx_seq_one_letter_code
_entity_poly.pdbx_strand_id
1 'polypeptide(L)' 'IIETAQEVFNRANMIMKVKEPLPSEYDLLKARQILFTYFHFASSLELTKAMIDRKVKCHS' A
#
# COMPACT_ATOMS: atom_id res chain seq x y z
N ILE A 1 4.83 -9.75 17.50
CA ILE A 1 3.45 -9.79 16.95
C ILE A 1 2.83 -8.44 17.27
N ILE A 2 2.17 -7.79 16.31
CA ILE A 2 1.59 -6.44 16.45
C ILE A 2 0.07 -6.59 16.32
N GLU A 3 -0.70 -5.87 17.13
CA GLU A 3 -2.15 -6.08 17.24
C GLU A 3 -2.98 -5.30 16.21
N THR A 4 -2.43 -4.21 15.66
CA THR A 4 -3.16 -3.34 14.74
C THR A 4 -2.46 -3.19 13.38
N ALA A 5 -3.25 -3.18 12.31
CA ALA A 5 -2.74 -2.93 10.96
C ALA A 5 -2.05 -1.56 10.87
N GLN A 6 -2.64 -0.54 11.48
CA GLN A 6 -2.09 0.83 11.49
C GLN A 6 -0.66 0.88 12.03
N GLU A 7 -0.33 0.08 13.06
CA GLU A 7 1.02 0.05 13.60
C GLU A 7 2.01 -0.66 12.67
N VAL A 8 1.57 -1.67 11.92
CA VAL A 8 2.36 -2.29 10.84
C VAL A 8 2.66 -1.26 9.76
N PHE A 9 1.65 -0.57 9.24
CA PHE A 9 1.82 0.50 8.24
C PHE A 9 2.68 1.67 8.78
N ASN A 10 2.65 1.94 10.08
CA ASN A 10 3.46 3.01 10.66
C ASN A 10 4.95 2.64 10.82
N ARG A 11 5.25 1.40 11.18
CA ARG A 11 6.62 0.93 11.48
C ARG A 11 7.35 0.34 10.27
N ALA A 12 6.63 -0.25 9.32
CA ALA A 12 7.24 -0.97 8.22
C ALA A 12 7.81 -0.02 7.15
N ASN A 13 9.03 -0.25 6.70
CA ASN A 13 9.56 0.41 5.50
C ASN A 13 9.12 -0.30 4.21
N MET A 14 8.86 -1.61 4.29
CA MET A 14 8.36 -2.44 3.20
C MET A 14 7.19 -3.27 3.70
N ILE A 15 6.12 -3.30 2.91
CA ILE A 15 4.86 -4.00 3.21
C ILE A 15 4.63 -5.01 2.10
N MET A 16 4.50 -6.28 2.48
CA MET A 16 4.19 -7.36 1.54
C MET A 16 2.75 -7.81 1.76
N LYS A 17 1.94 -7.78 0.71
CA LYS A 17 0.54 -8.24 0.75
C LYS A 17 0.26 -9.20 -0.39
N VAL A 18 -0.66 -10.12 -0.17
CA VAL A 18 -1.16 -11.04 -1.22
C VAL A 18 -2.17 -10.33 -2.13
N LYS A 19 -2.91 -9.36 -1.60
CA LYS A 19 -3.94 -8.59 -2.30
C LYS A 19 -3.64 -7.11 -2.25
N GLU A 20 -4.13 -6.41 -3.26
CA GLU A 20 -4.02 -4.96 -3.38
C GLU A 20 -4.62 -4.23 -2.15
N PRO A 21 -4.07 -3.06 -1.79
CA PRO A 21 -4.62 -2.26 -0.70
C PRO A 21 -6.02 -1.77 -1.07
N LEU A 22 -6.90 -1.71 -0.06
CA LEU A 22 -8.25 -1.19 -0.19
C LEU A 22 -8.28 0.32 0.09
N PRO A 23 -9.35 1.04 -0.32
CA PRO A 23 -9.47 2.48 -0.09
C PRO A 23 -9.28 2.92 1.35
N SER A 24 -9.75 2.14 2.33
CA SER A 24 -9.57 2.39 3.76
C SER A 24 -8.11 2.30 4.22
N GLU A 25 -7.24 1.65 3.45
CA GLU A 25 -5.82 1.47 3.75
C GLU A 25 -4.94 2.51 3.04
N TYR A 26 -5.48 3.24 2.04
CA TYR A 26 -4.71 4.26 1.32
C TYR A 26 -4.20 5.35 2.25
N ASP A 27 -4.98 5.70 3.28
CA ASP A 27 -4.61 6.70 4.26
C ASP A 27 -3.50 6.25 5.22
N LEU A 28 -3.35 4.93 5.39
CA LEU A 28 -2.32 4.34 6.23
C LEU A 28 -0.97 4.25 5.52
N LEU A 29 -0.96 4.30 4.18
CA LEU A 29 0.26 4.27 3.38
C LEU A 29 1.03 5.59 3.50
N LYS A 30 2.34 5.45 3.70
CA LYS A 30 3.27 6.58 3.81
C LYS A 30 4.15 6.71 2.58
N ALA A 31 4.52 7.95 2.29
CA ALA A 31 5.48 8.26 1.25
C ALA A 31 6.80 7.50 1.46
N ARG A 32 7.36 6.99 0.36
CA ARG A 32 8.63 6.22 0.31
C ARG A 32 8.57 4.82 0.92
N GLN A 33 7.41 4.32 1.32
CA GLN A 33 7.25 2.90 1.61
C GLN A 33 7.28 2.06 0.34
N ILE A 34 7.78 0.83 0.47
CA ILE A 34 7.78 -0.17 -0.59
C ILE A 34 6.55 -1.05 -0.37
N LEU A 35 5.65 -1.11 -1.35
CA LEU A 35 4.49 -2.00 -1.32
C LEU A 35 4.69 -3.10 -2.37
N PHE A 36 4.85 -4.33 -1.88
CA PHE A 36 5.02 -5.52 -2.70
C PHE A 36 3.74 -6.35 -2.68
N THR A 37 2.97 -6.32 -3.78
CA THR A 37 1.73 -7.08 -3.89
C THR A 37 1.30 -7.29 -5.34
N TYR A 38 0.36 -8.21 -5.56
CA TYR A 38 -0.27 -8.40 -6.86
C TYR A 38 -1.22 -7.23 -7.14
N PHE A 39 -0.74 -6.25 -7.89
CA PHE A 39 -1.54 -5.13 -8.33
C PHE A 39 -2.24 -5.45 -9.64
N HIS A 40 -3.56 -5.33 -9.68
CA HIS A 40 -4.32 -5.32 -10.93
C HIS A 40 -4.49 -3.88 -11.42
N PHE A 41 -3.37 -3.14 -11.58
CA PHE A 41 -3.39 -1.71 -11.95
C PHE A 41 -4.19 -1.45 -13.24
N ALA A 42 -4.13 -2.37 -14.20
CA ALA A 42 -4.90 -2.27 -15.44
C ALA A 42 -6.42 -2.21 -15.24
N SER A 43 -6.93 -2.68 -14.09
CA SER A 43 -8.35 -2.72 -13.75
C SER A 43 -8.76 -1.68 -12.72
N SER A 44 -7.81 -0.93 -12.13
CA SER A 44 -8.10 0.02 -11.06
C SER A 44 -7.31 1.33 -11.19
N LEU A 45 -7.95 2.32 -11.81
CA LEU A 45 -7.43 3.68 -11.93
C LEU A 45 -7.34 4.37 -10.56
N GLU A 46 -8.30 4.12 -9.67
CA GLU A 46 -8.32 4.69 -8.32
C GLU A 46 -7.11 4.25 -7.50
N LEU A 47 -6.80 2.94 -7.54
CA LEU A 47 -5.62 2.38 -6.89
C LEU A 47 -4.34 3.03 -7.42
N THR A 48 -4.22 3.13 -8.75
CA THR A 48 -3.07 3.75 -9.41
C THR A 48 -2.90 5.21 -8.97
N LYS A 49 -3.98 6.00 -8.95
CA LYS A 49 -3.96 7.39 -8.50
C LYS A 49 -3.59 7.50 -7.02
N ALA A 50 -4.14 6.66 -6.17
CA ALA A 50 -3.83 6.64 -4.74
C ALA A 50 -2.34 6.34 -4.48
N MET A 51 -1.75 5.38 -5.18
CA MET A 51 -0.32 5.07 -5.05
C MET A 51 0.58 6.23 -5.52
N ILE A 52 0.19 6.89 -6.61
CA ILE A 52 0.92 8.06 -7.14
C ILE A 52 0.84 9.23 -6.16
N ASP A 53 -0.35 9.57 -5.67
CA ASP A 53 -0.57 10.65 -4.71
C ASP A 53 0.23 10.44 -3.41
N ARG A 54 0.20 9.20 -2.90
CA ARG A 54 0.91 8.81 -1.69
C ARG A 54 2.42 8.62 -1.87
N LYS A 55 2.95 8.67 -3.10
CA LYS A 55 4.37 8.46 -3.43
C LYS A 55 4.94 7.15 -2.87
N VAL A 56 4.14 6.09 -2.96
CA VAL A 56 4.52 4.74 -2.54
C VAL A 56 5.28 4.07 -3.69
N LYS A 57 6.35 3.33 -3.38
CA LYS A 57 7.05 2.51 -4.39
C LYS A 57 6.34 1.18 -4.53
N CYS A 58 5.60 1.00 -5.61
CA CYS A 58 4.89 -0.24 -5.92
C CYS A 58 5.78 -1.21 -6.68
N HIS A 59 5.84 -2.45 -6.22
CA HIS A 59 6.50 -3.56 -6.89
C HIS A 59 5.50 -4.73 -6.98
N SER A 60 5.33 -5.28 -8.19
CA SER A 60 4.45 -6.41 -8.49
C SER A 60 5.26 -7.66 -8.82
#